data_AF-A0A938YLA9-F1
#
_entry.id   AF-A0A938YLA9-F1
#
_cell.length_a   1.000
_cell.length_b   1.000
_cell.length_c   1.000
_cell.angle_alpha   90.00
_cell.angle_beta   90.00
_cell.angle_gamma   90.00
#
_symmetry.space_group_name_H-M   'P 1'
#
loop_
_entity.id
_entity.type
_entity.pdbx_description
1 polymer ?
#
loop_
_entity_poly.entity_id
_entity_poly.type
_entity_poly.pdbx_seq_one_letter_code
_entity_poly.pdbx_strand_id
1 'polypeptide(L)'
;MSGSVDDGMPAHFRRVVSFHPRGGRLNDVQRRAFEAHGARWFRESADLAGPADLVALFDRSAPLVVEIGSGMGESTAAMAAARPEINLIAVEVYKPGVAQTLHHAARAGVDNLRVVRGDAVQVLTDLIAPASLAEAWMFFPDPWPKTKHLKRRLFTAEFAALVASRLSRGGVFRAATDWAPYAEQMLAVGSGGKHLRNAHPGWAPRPDFRPRTRFERRGLADGRDIHDLEFLRR
;
A
#
# COMPACT_ATOMS: atom_id res chain seq x y z
N MET A 1 22.91 4.77 23.23
CA MET A 1 21.95 5.76 23.74
C MET A 1 21.00 6.10 22.59
N SER A 2 19.79 5.54 22.61
CA SER A 2 18.78 5.76 21.55
C SER A 2 18.02 7.04 21.87
N GLY A 3 18.32 8.12 21.16
CA GLY A 3 17.54 9.34 21.21
C GLY A 3 16.18 9.11 20.56
N SER A 4 15.12 9.06 21.37
CA SER A 4 13.76 9.24 20.91
C SER A 4 13.60 10.70 20.46
N VAL A 5 13.27 10.91 19.20
CA VAL A 5 12.81 12.22 18.71
C VAL A 5 11.38 12.39 19.23
N ASP A 6 11.15 13.43 20.03
CA ASP A 6 9.81 13.76 20.53
C ASP A 6 9.04 14.46 19.41
N ASP A 7 8.02 13.78 18.89
CA ASP A 7 7.19 14.17 17.75
C ASP A 7 5.83 14.77 18.17
N GLY A 8 5.64 15.05 19.46
CA GLY A 8 4.43 15.68 19.99
C GLY A 8 3.19 14.77 20.00
N MET A 9 3.34 13.46 19.77
CA MET A 9 2.22 12.52 19.70
C MET A 9 1.87 11.91 21.07
N PRO A 10 0.58 11.59 21.33
CA PRO A 10 0.16 10.81 22.49
C PRO A 10 0.96 9.49 22.58
N ALA A 11 1.37 9.09 23.79
CA ALA A 11 2.32 8.00 24.01
C ALA A 11 1.94 6.64 23.38
N HIS A 12 0.66 6.41 23.08
CA HIS A 12 0.15 5.19 22.44
C HIS A 12 0.31 5.19 20.90
N PHE A 13 0.61 6.33 20.27
CA PHE A 13 0.90 6.47 18.83
C PHE A 13 2.39 6.65 18.52
N ARG A 14 3.28 6.65 19.53
CA ARG A 14 4.73 6.78 19.30
C ARG A 14 5.25 5.61 18.44
N ARG A 15 5.69 5.94 17.22
CA ARG A 15 5.92 5.03 16.09
C ARG A 15 7.03 4.00 16.34
N VAL A 16 6.72 2.74 16.03
CA VAL A 16 7.74 1.83 15.51
C VAL A 16 7.62 1.82 13.99
N VAL A 17 8.54 2.51 13.32
CA VAL A 17 8.59 2.58 11.85
C VAL A 17 8.87 1.18 11.29
N SER A 18 8.04 0.73 10.33
CA SER A 18 8.14 -0.59 9.68
C SER A 18 9.36 -0.71 8.75
N PHE A 19 10.05 0.38 8.45
CA PHE A 19 11.22 0.39 7.58
C PHE A 19 12.31 1.33 8.13
N HIS A 20 13.59 0.89 8.12
CA HIS A 20 14.75 1.76 8.40
C HIS A 20 15.30 2.28 7.06
N PRO A 21 15.17 3.58 6.74
CA PRO A 21 15.65 4.11 5.48
C PRO A 21 17.17 3.94 5.36
N ARG A 22 17.63 3.10 4.45
CA ARG A 22 19.02 3.12 3.98
C ARG A 22 19.12 4.19 2.89
N GLY A 23 19.47 5.42 3.28
CA GLY A 23 19.82 6.52 2.37
C GLY A 23 18.68 7.04 1.48
N GLY A 24 18.39 8.34 1.56
CA GLY A 24 17.39 9.01 0.72
C GLY A 24 17.92 9.53 -0.62
N ARG A 25 19.16 9.21 -0.99
CA ARG A 25 19.80 9.72 -2.20
C ARG A 25 19.31 8.96 -3.43
N LEU A 26 18.73 9.68 -4.38
CA LEU A 26 18.30 9.13 -5.66
C LEU A 26 19.51 8.83 -6.56
N ASN A 27 19.48 7.70 -7.26
CA ASN A 27 20.41 7.46 -8.36
C ASN A 27 20.02 8.32 -9.59
N ASP A 28 20.84 8.31 -10.63
CA ASP A 28 20.64 9.19 -11.80
C ASP A 28 19.34 8.92 -12.54
N VAL A 29 18.94 7.64 -12.67
CA VAL A 29 17.68 7.24 -13.33
C VAL A 29 16.48 7.75 -12.52
N GLN A 30 16.51 7.53 -11.21
CA GLN A 30 15.46 7.96 -10.29
C GLN A 30 15.33 9.48 -10.23
N ARG A 31 16.46 10.20 -10.18
CA ARG A 31 16.46 11.66 -10.19
C ARG A 31 15.85 12.22 -11.47
N ARG A 32 16.29 11.73 -12.64
CA ARG A 32 15.73 12.15 -13.94
C ARG A 32 14.24 11.84 -14.05
N ALA A 33 13.80 10.67 -13.58
CA ALA A 33 12.38 10.32 -13.58
C ALA A 33 11.56 11.26 -12.67
N PHE A 34 12.10 11.62 -11.51
CA PHE A 34 11.44 12.54 -10.59
C PHE A 34 11.37 13.97 -11.16
N GLU A 35 12.45 14.46 -11.76
CA GLU A 35 12.49 15.76 -12.44
C GLU A 35 11.52 15.82 -13.63
N ALA A 36 11.47 14.77 -14.45
CA ALA A 36 10.64 14.73 -15.65
C ALA A 36 9.15 14.49 -15.38
N HIS A 37 8.81 13.74 -14.32
CA HIS A 37 7.44 13.23 -14.13
C HIS A 37 6.84 13.53 -12.75
N GLY A 38 7.60 14.10 -11.83
CA GLY A 38 7.15 14.40 -10.47
C GLY A 38 5.90 15.29 -10.45
N ALA A 39 5.88 16.37 -11.24
CA ALA A 39 4.73 17.27 -11.31
C ALA A 39 3.42 16.53 -11.67
N ARG A 40 3.52 15.53 -12.55
CA ARG A 40 2.37 14.76 -13.04
C ARG A 40 1.85 13.76 -12.01
N TRP A 41 2.74 12.93 -11.44
CA TRP A 41 2.32 11.77 -10.67
C TRP A 41 2.60 11.86 -9.17
N PHE A 42 3.58 12.66 -8.74
CA PHE A 42 4.03 12.67 -7.34
C PHE A 42 3.30 13.70 -6.50
N ARG A 43 2.96 13.32 -5.27
CA ARG A 43 2.53 14.23 -4.19
C ARG A 43 3.21 13.84 -2.87
N GLU A 44 3.58 14.83 -2.07
CA GLU A 44 3.95 14.59 -0.68
C GLU A 44 2.68 14.67 0.18
N SER A 45 2.46 13.70 1.05
CA SER A 45 1.23 13.63 1.87
C SER A 45 1.02 14.86 2.75
N ALA A 46 2.10 15.49 3.21
CA ALA A 46 2.06 16.70 4.03
C ALA A 46 1.55 17.94 3.27
N ASP A 47 1.62 17.93 1.94
CA ASP A 47 1.19 19.06 1.10
C ASP A 47 -0.29 18.95 0.69
N LEU A 48 -0.95 17.82 1.02
CA LEU A 48 -2.34 17.56 0.64
C LEU A 48 -3.29 17.94 1.78
N ALA A 49 -4.34 18.69 1.44
CA ALA A 49 -5.33 19.16 2.41
C ALA A 49 -6.61 18.33 2.36
N GLY A 50 -6.73 17.35 3.24
CA GLY A 50 -7.97 16.63 3.50
C GLY A 50 -8.46 15.73 2.36
N PRO A 51 -9.67 15.15 2.50
CA PRO A 51 -10.11 14.05 1.64
C PRO A 51 -10.57 14.41 0.22
N ALA A 52 -10.87 15.69 -0.04
CA ALA A 52 -11.50 16.13 -1.27
C ALA A 52 -10.51 16.34 -2.44
N ASP A 53 -9.22 16.51 -2.14
CA ASP A 53 -8.20 16.84 -3.14
C ASP A 53 -7.84 15.64 -4.05
N LEU A 54 -8.11 14.41 -3.62
CA LEU A 54 -7.64 13.21 -4.33
C LEU A 54 -8.39 12.92 -5.63
N VAL A 55 -9.66 13.31 -5.76
CA VAL A 55 -10.40 13.20 -7.03
C VAL A 55 -9.85 14.21 -8.05
N ALA A 56 -9.52 15.41 -7.58
CA ALA A 56 -8.91 16.45 -8.41
C ALA A 56 -7.52 16.02 -8.94
N LEU A 57 -6.84 15.08 -8.26
CA LEU A 57 -5.54 14.59 -8.75
C LEU A 57 -5.60 13.93 -10.13
N PHE A 58 -6.72 13.30 -10.52
CA PHE A 58 -6.79 12.45 -11.71
C PHE A 58 -7.46 13.08 -12.92
N ASP A 59 -8.05 14.28 -12.79
CA ASP A 59 -8.84 14.94 -13.85
C ASP A 59 -9.95 14.06 -14.47
N ARG A 60 -10.38 13.02 -13.75
CA ARG A 60 -11.42 12.08 -14.19
C ARG A 60 -12.11 11.40 -13.02
N SER A 61 -13.34 10.95 -13.25
CA SER A 61 -14.10 10.13 -12.30
C SER A 61 -13.97 8.64 -12.65
N ALA A 62 -13.46 7.86 -11.71
CA ALA A 62 -13.29 6.41 -11.82
C ALA A 62 -13.23 5.80 -10.40
N PRO A 63 -13.49 4.50 -10.24
CA PRO A 63 -13.32 3.81 -8.96
C PRO A 63 -11.92 4.06 -8.38
N LEU A 64 -11.86 4.53 -7.14
CA LEU A 64 -10.60 4.84 -6.48
C LEU A 64 -10.05 3.62 -5.76
N VAL A 65 -8.77 3.34 -6.00
CA VAL A 65 -8.01 2.27 -5.39
C VAL A 65 -6.77 2.83 -4.72
N VAL A 66 -6.44 2.30 -3.54
CA VAL A 66 -5.19 2.62 -2.83
C VAL A 66 -4.33 1.37 -2.72
N GLU A 67 -3.08 1.46 -3.19
CA GLU A 67 -2.03 0.48 -2.88
C GLU A 67 -1.15 0.98 -1.73
N ILE A 68 -1.01 0.15 -0.70
CA ILE A 68 -0.26 0.45 0.51
C ILE A 68 1.11 -0.24 0.44
N GLY A 69 2.18 0.56 0.38
CA GLY A 69 3.54 0.06 0.30
C GLY A 69 3.91 -0.40 -1.11
N SER A 70 3.86 0.51 -2.09
CA SER A 70 4.17 0.20 -3.50
C SER A 70 5.63 -0.25 -3.74
N GLY A 71 6.53 -0.04 -2.77
CA GLY A 71 7.92 -0.48 -2.84
C GLY A 71 8.66 0.19 -3.99
N MET A 72 9.08 -0.61 -4.96
CA MET A 72 9.81 -0.13 -6.16
C MET A 72 8.90 0.14 -7.36
N GLY A 73 7.59 -0.05 -7.23
CA GLY A 73 6.60 0.39 -8.22
C GLY A 73 6.49 -0.39 -9.54
N GLU A 74 7.29 -1.43 -9.75
CA GLU A 74 7.20 -2.29 -10.95
C GLU A 74 5.80 -2.94 -11.05
N SER A 75 5.33 -3.53 -9.94
CA SER A 75 3.98 -4.13 -9.87
C SER A 75 2.90 -3.07 -9.99
N THR A 76 3.05 -1.94 -9.29
CA THR A 76 2.12 -0.81 -9.32
C THR A 76 1.86 -0.30 -10.73
N ALA A 77 2.91 -0.03 -11.50
CA ALA A 77 2.77 0.46 -12.87
C ALA A 77 2.11 -0.57 -13.79
N ALA A 78 2.46 -1.85 -13.64
CA ALA A 78 1.82 -2.93 -14.39
C ALA A 78 0.34 -3.12 -14.02
N MET A 79 -0.02 -3.03 -12.74
CA MET A 79 -1.41 -3.09 -12.27
C MET A 79 -2.23 -1.89 -12.77
N ALA A 80 -1.64 -0.69 -12.77
CA ALA A 80 -2.27 0.51 -13.35
C ALA A 80 -2.54 0.34 -14.84
N ALA A 81 -1.58 -0.23 -15.60
CA ALA A 81 -1.73 -0.51 -17.02
C ALA A 81 -2.77 -1.61 -17.31
N ALA A 82 -2.84 -2.64 -16.47
CA ALA A 82 -3.79 -3.74 -16.60
C ALA A 82 -5.23 -3.34 -16.22
N ARG A 83 -5.40 -2.24 -15.48
CA ARG A 83 -6.69 -1.73 -14.99
C ARG A 83 -6.85 -0.24 -15.34
N PRO A 84 -6.91 0.16 -16.63
CA PRO A 84 -6.99 1.57 -17.01
C PRO A 84 -8.28 2.26 -16.53
N GLU A 85 -9.31 1.50 -16.16
CA GLU A 85 -10.61 1.97 -15.71
C GLU A 85 -10.65 2.43 -14.24
N ILE A 86 -9.61 2.18 -13.44
CA ILE A 86 -9.53 2.63 -12.03
C ILE A 86 -8.59 3.82 -11.87
N ASN A 87 -8.81 4.66 -10.85
CA ASN A 87 -7.79 5.58 -10.35
C ASN A 87 -6.98 4.89 -9.25
N LEU A 88 -5.65 4.82 -9.40
CA LEU A 88 -4.76 4.17 -8.44
C LEU A 88 -3.90 5.21 -7.71
N ILE A 89 -3.97 5.21 -6.38
CA ILE A 89 -3.03 5.92 -5.51
C ILE A 89 -2.07 4.91 -4.90
N ALA A 90 -0.80 5.02 -5.22
CA ALA A 90 0.28 4.23 -4.63
C ALA A 90 0.92 4.99 -3.47
N VAL A 91 0.87 4.43 -2.27
CA VAL A 91 1.43 5.02 -1.05
C VAL A 91 2.79 4.39 -0.75
N GLU A 92 3.81 5.21 -0.53
CA GLU A 92 5.16 4.74 -0.20
C GLU A 92 5.93 5.75 0.67
N VAL A 93 6.69 5.28 1.67
CA VAL A 93 7.51 6.15 2.52
C VAL A 93 8.91 6.37 1.96
N TYR A 94 9.43 5.40 1.20
CA TYR A 94 10.79 5.35 0.68
C TYR A 94 10.93 6.14 -0.64
N LYS A 95 11.57 7.31 -0.56
CA LYS A 95 11.74 8.23 -1.70
C LYS A 95 12.37 7.61 -2.96
N PRO A 96 13.43 6.76 -2.87
CA PRO A 96 13.93 6.05 -4.05
C PRO A 96 12.90 5.09 -4.67
N GLY A 97 12.06 4.45 -3.84
CA GLY A 97 10.93 3.65 -4.30
C GLY A 97 9.92 4.48 -5.08
N VAL A 98 9.51 5.62 -4.51
CA VAL A 98 8.65 6.61 -5.19
C VAL A 98 9.20 7.02 -6.56
N ALA A 99 10.47 7.43 -6.61
CA ALA A 99 11.11 7.84 -7.87
C ALA A 99 11.19 6.70 -8.90
N GLN A 100 11.39 5.46 -8.42
CA GLN A 100 11.37 4.28 -9.28
C GLN A 100 9.96 4.01 -9.83
N THR A 101 8.90 4.18 -9.00
CA THR A 101 7.51 4.08 -9.45
C THR A 101 7.22 5.08 -10.58
N LEU A 102 7.69 6.33 -10.47
CA LEU A 102 7.55 7.33 -11.54
C LEU A 102 8.22 6.89 -12.84
N HIS A 103 9.41 6.30 -12.75
CA HIS A 103 10.10 5.75 -13.92
C HIS A 103 9.29 4.64 -14.60
N HIS A 104 8.74 3.70 -13.81
CA HIS A 104 7.93 2.61 -14.35
C HIS A 104 6.61 3.11 -14.93
N ALA A 105 5.96 4.07 -14.28
CA ALA A 105 4.74 4.70 -14.78
C ALA A 105 4.96 5.35 -16.15
N ALA A 106 6.07 6.09 -16.31
CA ALA A 106 6.47 6.69 -17.59
C ALA A 106 6.66 5.66 -18.69
N ARG A 107 7.38 4.57 -18.38
CA ARG A 107 7.63 3.51 -19.35
C ARG A 107 6.37 2.74 -19.74
N ALA A 108 5.42 2.61 -18.81
CA ALA A 108 4.15 1.94 -19.06
C ALA A 108 3.12 2.87 -19.73
N GLY A 109 3.37 4.18 -19.79
CA GLY A 109 2.44 5.15 -20.37
C GLY A 109 1.12 5.27 -19.61
N VAL A 110 1.14 5.06 -18.28
CA VAL A 110 -0.08 5.05 -17.45
C VAL A 110 -0.42 6.43 -16.92
N ASP A 111 -1.69 6.81 -17.04
CA ASP A 111 -2.17 8.13 -16.64
C ASP A 111 -3.05 8.09 -15.38
N ASN A 112 -3.50 6.88 -15.04
CA ASN A 112 -4.39 6.57 -13.94
C ASN A 112 -3.69 6.27 -12.62
N LEU A 113 -2.43 6.66 -12.47
CA LEU A 113 -1.62 6.46 -11.25
C LEU A 113 -1.24 7.79 -10.63
N ARG A 114 -1.30 7.89 -9.30
CA ARG A 114 -0.62 8.93 -8.50
C ARG A 114 0.19 8.26 -7.39
N VAL A 115 1.36 8.80 -7.10
CA VAL A 115 2.26 8.29 -6.07
C VAL A 115 2.30 9.29 -4.93
N VAL A 116 1.79 8.89 -3.77
CA VAL A 116 1.78 9.71 -2.57
C VAL A 116 2.88 9.22 -1.65
N ARG A 117 3.82 10.12 -1.32
CA ARG A 117 4.80 9.81 -0.30
C ARG A 117 4.26 10.13 1.08
N GLY A 118 4.23 9.12 1.94
CA GLY A 118 3.64 9.26 3.27
C GLY A 118 3.45 7.95 3.98
N ASP A 119 3.17 8.05 5.28
CA ASP A 119 2.78 6.90 6.08
C ASP A 119 1.36 6.47 5.74
N ALA A 120 1.16 5.16 5.57
CA ALA A 120 -0.11 4.63 5.11
C ALA A 120 -1.28 4.93 6.07
N VAL A 121 -1.05 4.86 7.39
CA VAL A 121 -2.09 5.16 8.38
C VAL A 121 -2.50 6.62 8.29
N GLN A 122 -1.53 7.52 8.19
CA GLN A 122 -1.79 8.95 8.04
C GLN A 122 -2.53 9.25 6.73
N VAL A 123 -2.06 8.73 5.60
CA VAL A 123 -2.72 8.92 4.29
C VAL A 123 -4.17 8.42 4.34
N LEU A 124 -4.41 7.22 4.86
CA LEU A 124 -5.76 6.68 5.01
C LEU A 124 -6.63 7.51 5.95
N THR A 125 -6.05 8.15 6.96
CA THR A 125 -6.80 8.89 7.99
C THR A 125 -7.16 10.30 7.51
N ASP A 126 -6.19 10.99 6.94
CA ASP A 126 -6.26 12.43 6.67
C ASP A 126 -6.70 12.70 5.24
N LEU A 127 -6.32 11.83 4.30
CA LEU A 127 -6.50 12.07 2.86
C LEU A 127 -7.58 11.18 2.23
N ILE A 128 -7.93 10.05 2.84
CA ILE A 128 -8.97 9.16 2.28
C ILE A 128 -10.30 9.37 2.99
N ALA A 129 -11.31 9.79 2.23
CA ALA A 129 -12.65 9.97 2.76
C ALA A 129 -13.22 8.63 3.28
N PRO A 130 -14.02 8.64 4.36
CA PRO A 130 -14.79 7.46 4.72
C PRO A 130 -15.63 6.94 3.55
N ALA A 131 -15.68 5.62 3.39
CA ALA A 131 -16.53 4.93 2.41
C ALA A 131 -16.36 5.36 0.93
N SER A 132 -15.18 5.81 0.51
CA SER A 132 -14.90 6.28 -0.84
C SER A 132 -14.05 5.34 -1.71
N LEU A 133 -13.35 4.37 -1.12
CA LEU A 133 -12.49 3.45 -1.87
C LEU A 133 -13.29 2.28 -2.44
N ALA A 134 -13.12 1.99 -3.73
CA ALA A 134 -13.60 0.75 -4.31
C ALA A 134 -12.73 -0.44 -3.85
N GLU A 135 -11.41 -0.26 -3.85
CA GLU A 135 -10.46 -1.28 -3.40
C GLU A 135 -9.31 -0.68 -2.58
N ALA A 136 -8.73 -1.49 -1.70
CA ALA A 136 -7.45 -1.25 -1.06
C ALA A 136 -6.56 -2.48 -1.25
N TRP A 137 -5.27 -2.28 -1.52
CA TRP A 137 -4.31 -3.33 -1.81
C TRP A 137 -3.10 -3.23 -0.87
N MET A 138 -2.63 -4.37 -0.36
CA MET A 138 -1.45 -4.46 0.50
C MET A 138 -0.67 -5.74 0.19
N PHE A 139 0.30 -5.65 -0.70
CA PHE A 139 1.04 -6.82 -1.18
C PHE A 139 2.46 -6.86 -0.61
N PHE A 140 2.81 -8.00 -0.02
CA PHE A 140 4.12 -8.30 0.57
C PHE A 140 4.60 -7.27 1.62
N PRO A 141 3.75 -6.88 2.60
CA PRO A 141 4.20 -6.02 3.68
C PRO A 141 5.28 -6.70 4.52
N ASP A 142 6.16 -5.92 5.16
CA ASP A 142 7.27 -6.45 5.96
C ASP A 142 6.79 -7.47 7.01
N PRO A 143 7.25 -8.74 6.94
CA PRO A 143 6.67 -9.84 7.73
C PRO A 143 7.14 -9.88 9.18
N TRP A 144 8.23 -9.18 9.49
CA TRP A 144 8.84 -9.11 10.82
C TRP A 144 8.93 -10.47 11.53
N PRO A 145 9.73 -11.42 11.01
CA PRO A 145 9.67 -12.83 11.40
C PRO A 145 10.10 -13.11 12.85
N LYS A 146 10.81 -12.17 13.50
CA LYS A 146 11.25 -12.32 14.89
C LYS A 146 10.10 -11.98 15.84
N THR A 147 9.81 -12.84 16.82
CA THR A 147 8.69 -12.68 17.79
C THR A 147 8.63 -11.28 18.42
N LYS A 148 9.78 -10.74 18.85
CA LYS A 148 9.86 -9.38 19.45
C LYS A 148 9.46 -8.24 18.51
N HIS A 149 9.35 -8.49 17.21
CA HIS A 149 8.98 -7.53 16.18
C HIS A 149 7.56 -7.75 15.63
N LEU A 150 6.80 -8.73 16.11
CA LEU A 150 5.43 -8.97 15.62
C LEU A 150 4.54 -7.74 15.74
N LYS A 151 4.72 -6.94 16.81
CA LYS A 151 4.04 -5.64 17.00
C LYS A 151 4.34 -4.57 15.94
N ARG A 152 5.29 -4.82 15.03
CA ARG A 152 5.64 -3.94 13.90
C ARG A 152 4.89 -4.30 12.63
N ARG A 153 4.19 -5.43 12.61
CA ARG A 153 3.33 -5.83 11.49
C ARG A 153 2.21 -4.82 11.33
N LEU A 154 2.03 -4.32 10.11
CA LEU A 154 1.04 -3.29 9.82
C LEU A 154 -0.39 -3.86 9.80
N PHE A 155 -0.58 -5.12 9.42
CA PHE A 155 -1.91 -5.75 9.37
C PHE A 155 -2.38 -6.17 10.78
N THR A 156 -2.84 -5.19 11.56
CA THR A 156 -3.49 -5.38 12.87
C THR A 156 -5.01 -5.19 12.76
N ALA A 157 -5.74 -5.46 13.84
CA ALA A 157 -7.19 -5.27 13.87
C ALA A 157 -7.58 -3.80 13.69
N GLU A 158 -6.82 -2.88 14.28
CA GLU A 158 -7.03 -1.43 14.15
C GLU A 158 -6.79 -0.97 12.72
N PHE A 159 -5.71 -1.46 12.09
CA PHE A 159 -5.41 -1.13 10.70
C PHE A 159 -6.47 -1.70 9.74
N ALA A 160 -6.89 -2.96 9.94
CA ALA A 160 -7.96 -3.56 9.14
C ALA A 160 -9.29 -2.79 9.30
N ALA A 161 -9.61 -2.32 10.51
CA ALA A 161 -10.78 -1.49 10.76
C ALA A 161 -10.66 -0.11 10.09
N LEU A 162 -9.48 0.51 10.10
CA LEU A 162 -9.21 1.76 9.39
C LEU A 162 -9.42 1.57 7.88
N VAL A 163 -8.79 0.58 7.25
CA VAL A 163 -8.99 0.28 5.82
C VAL A 163 -10.47 0.04 5.52
N ALA A 164 -11.14 -0.78 6.34
CA ALA A 164 -12.57 -1.03 6.17
C ALA A 164 -13.41 0.25 6.29
N SER A 165 -13.05 1.21 7.16
CA SER A 165 -13.76 2.48 7.27
C SER A 165 -13.66 3.35 5.99
N ARG A 166 -12.62 3.14 5.17
CA ARG A 166 -12.39 3.89 3.92
C ARG A 166 -13.00 3.24 2.69
N LEU A 167 -13.17 1.92 2.69
CA LEU A 167 -13.81 1.18 1.59
C LEU A 167 -15.30 1.52 1.45
N SER A 168 -15.88 1.69 0.27
CA SER A 168 -17.34 1.70 0.12
C SER A 168 -17.94 0.35 0.54
N ARG A 169 -19.23 0.30 0.87
CA ARG A 169 -19.90 -0.98 1.20
C ARG A 169 -19.76 -1.95 0.02
N GLY A 170 -19.32 -3.18 0.30
CA GLY A 170 -18.97 -4.17 -0.73
C GLY A 170 -17.59 -3.98 -1.38
N GLY A 171 -16.88 -2.90 -1.07
CA GLY A 171 -15.51 -2.65 -1.52
C GLY A 171 -14.52 -3.69 -0.97
N VAL A 172 -13.38 -3.82 -1.64
CA VAL A 172 -12.48 -4.96 -1.47
C VAL A 172 -11.16 -4.58 -0.84
N PHE A 173 -10.73 -5.29 0.21
CA PHE A 173 -9.37 -5.25 0.71
C PHE A 173 -8.60 -6.50 0.26
N ARG A 174 -7.57 -6.31 -0.55
CA ARG A 174 -6.70 -7.37 -1.05
C ARG A 174 -5.36 -7.32 -0.34
N ALA A 175 -4.90 -8.48 0.10
CA ALA A 175 -3.58 -8.58 0.70
C ALA A 175 -2.85 -9.85 0.27
N ALA A 176 -1.51 -9.81 0.26
CA ALA A 176 -0.71 -10.98 -0.06
C ALA A 176 0.59 -11.01 0.76
N THR A 177 1.08 -12.20 1.08
CA THR A 177 2.39 -12.40 1.72
C THR A 177 2.98 -13.76 1.39
N ASP A 178 4.30 -13.86 1.43
CA ASP A 178 5.10 -15.07 1.24
C ASP A 178 5.59 -15.65 2.58
N TRP A 179 4.98 -15.24 3.70
CA TRP A 179 5.32 -15.68 5.05
C TRP A 179 4.10 -16.25 5.77
N ALA A 180 4.02 -17.58 5.85
CA ALA A 180 2.86 -18.30 6.39
C ALA A 180 2.40 -17.81 7.78
N PRO A 181 3.27 -17.60 8.79
CA PRO A 181 2.82 -17.06 10.09
C PRO A 181 2.28 -15.63 10.04
N TYR A 182 2.56 -14.86 8.98
CA TYR A 182 1.92 -13.57 8.79
C TYR A 182 0.62 -13.72 8.01
N ALA A 183 0.56 -14.61 7.02
CA ALA A 183 -0.67 -14.94 6.29
C ALA A 183 -1.78 -15.39 7.25
N GLU A 184 -1.47 -16.29 8.19
CA GLU A 184 -2.41 -16.77 9.20
C GLU A 184 -2.92 -15.62 10.10
N GLN A 185 -2.03 -14.72 10.53
CA GLN A 185 -2.42 -13.54 11.30
C GLN A 185 -3.36 -12.64 10.48
N MET A 186 -3.02 -12.37 9.21
CA MET A 186 -3.83 -11.51 8.33
C MET A 186 -5.22 -12.13 8.09
N LEU A 187 -5.29 -13.45 7.88
CA LEU A 187 -6.53 -14.20 7.76
C LEU A 187 -7.38 -14.09 9.03
N ALA A 188 -6.79 -14.34 10.20
CA ALA A 188 -7.49 -14.26 11.49
C ALA A 188 -8.02 -12.86 11.77
N VAL A 189 -7.20 -11.83 11.55
CA VAL A 189 -7.60 -10.42 11.75
C VAL A 189 -8.71 -10.01 10.78
N GLY A 190 -8.56 -10.29 9.48
CA GLY A 190 -9.52 -9.88 8.47
C GLY A 190 -10.86 -10.64 8.55
N SER A 191 -10.83 -11.88 9.05
CA SER A 191 -12.04 -12.72 9.20
C SER A 191 -12.73 -12.57 10.55
N GLY A 192 -12.00 -12.20 11.61
CA GLY A 192 -12.53 -12.11 12.97
C GLY A 192 -13.25 -10.79 13.29
N GLY A 193 -13.12 -9.77 12.43
CA GLY A 193 -13.70 -8.44 12.65
C GLY A 193 -15.17 -8.30 12.23
N LYS A 194 -15.82 -7.23 12.72
CA LYS A 194 -17.20 -6.86 12.36
C LYS A 194 -17.33 -6.08 11.04
N HIS A 195 -16.21 -5.59 10.50
CA HIS A 195 -16.20 -4.67 9.36
C HIS A 195 -15.90 -5.34 8.02
N LEU A 196 -15.13 -6.42 8.07
CA LEU A 196 -14.73 -7.20 6.91
C LEU A 196 -15.35 -8.61 6.98
N ARG A 197 -15.42 -9.27 5.83
CA ARG A 197 -15.60 -10.71 5.74
C ARG A 197 -14.61 -11.25 4.72
N ASN A 198 -14.06 -12.43 4.96
CA ASN A 198 -13.31 -13.13 3.92
C ASN A 198 -14.26 -13.50 2.78
N ALA A 199 -13.84 -13.23 1.53
CA ALA A 199 -14.56 -13.62 0.34
C ALA A 199 -14.44 -15.12 0.05
N HIS A 200 -13.47 -15.79 0.66
CA HIS A 200 -13.13 -17.19 0.43
C HIS A 200 -13.13 -17.98 1.76
N PRO A 201 -13.26 -19.32 1.70
CA PRO A 201 -13.15 -20.17 2.90
C PRO A 201 -11.74 -20.19 3.51
N GLY A 202 -10.73 -19.70 2.80
CA GLY A 202 -9.35 -19.61 3.27
C GLY A 202 -8.59 -18.56 2.46
N TRP A 203 -7.64 -19.03 1.64
CA TRP A 203 -6.86 -18.17 0.75
C TRP A 203 -7.65 -17.82 -0.52
N ALA A 204 -7.45 -16.60 -1.01
CA ALA A 204 -7.96 -16.15 -2.29
C ALA A 204 -7.04 -16.65 -3.43
N PRO A 205 -7.56 -16.77 -4.67
CA PRO A 205 -6.68 -16.86 -5.84
C PRO A 205 -5.91 -15.55 -6.02
N ARG A 206 -4.71 -15.63 -6.60
CA ARG A 206 -3.96 -14.44 -7.02
C ARG A 206 -4.79 -13.67 -8.07
N PRO A 207 -5.04 -12.37 -7.88
CA PRO A 207 -5.80 -11.59 -8.87
C PRO A 207 -5.04 -11.50 -10.20
N ASP A 208 -5.75 -11.63 -11.32
CA ASP A 208 -5.15 -11.70 -12.66
C ASP A 208 -4.36 -10.45 -13.05
N PHE A 209 -4.79 -9.28 -12.57
CA PHE A 209 -4.12 -8.01 -12.83
C PHE A 209 -2.81 -7.82 -12.05
N ARG A 210 -2.56 -8.61 -11.00
CA ARG A 210 -1.35 -8.50 -10.19
C ARG A 210 -0.24 -9.32 -10.87
N PRO A 211 0.82 -8.70 -11.40
CA PRO A 211 1.90 -9.44 -12.03
C PRO A 211 2.64 -10.29 -10.99
N ARG A 212 3.39 -11.28 -11.47
CA ARG A 212 4.29 -12.00 -10.56
C ARG A 212 5.37 -11.04 -10.07
N THR A 213 5.42 -10.77 -8.77
CA THR A 213 6.36 -9.81 -8.20
C THR A 213 7.76 -10.43 -8.03
N ARG A 214 8.77 -9.59 -7.80
CA ARG A 214 10.11 -10.09 -7.40
C ARG A 214 10.04 -10.89 -6.09
N PHE A 215 9.18 -10.50 -5.17
CA PHE A 215 8.95 -11.22 -3.90
C PHE A 215 8.35 -12.59 -4.15
N GLU A 216 7.33 -12.70 -5.01
CA GLU A 216 6.77 -14.01 -5.38
C GLU A 216 7.79 -14.92 -6.04
N ARG A 217 8.54 -14.40 -7.03
CA ARG A 217 9.60 -15.18 -7.70
C ARG A 217 10.62 -15.69 -6.69
N ARG A 218 11.00 -14.86 -5.71
CA ARG A 218 11.95 -15.23 -4.67
C ARG A 218 11.36 -16.22 -3.68
N GLY A 219 10.14 -16.00 -3.21
CA GLY A 219 9.40 -16.89 -2.32
C GLY A 219 9.31 -18.29 -2.90
N LEU A 220 8.83 -18.41 -4.15
CA LEU A 220 8.74 -19.68 -4.85
C LEU A 220 10.10 -20.35 -5.06
N ALA A 221 11.14 -19.59 -5.40
CA ALA A 221 12.49 -20.12 -5.52
C ALA A 221 13.06 -20.63 -4.18
N ASP A 222 12.61 -20.04 -3.07
CA ASP A 222 12.94 -20.47 -1.71
C ASP A 222 11.97 -21.56 -1.17
N GLY A 223 11.07 -22.08 -2.02
CA GLY A 223 10.09 -23.13 -1.64
C GLY A 223 8.95 -22.65 -0.74
N ARG A 224 8.67 -21.35 -0.71
CA ARG A 224 7.61 -20.74 0.10
C ARG A 224 6.33 -20.56 -0.72
N ASP A 225 5.20 -20.81 -0.07
CA ASP A 225 3.88 -20.53 -0.64
C ASP A 225 3.55 -19.03 -0.58
N ILE A 226 2.79 -18.59 -1.57
CA ILE A 226 2.22 -17.24 -1.61
C ILE A 226 0.77 -17.34 -1.17
N HIS A 227 0.41 -16.59 -0.14
CA HIS A 227 -0.94 -16.53 0.37
C HIS A 227 -1.59 -15.21 -0.03
N ASP A 228 -2.59 -15.28 -0.88
CA ASP A 228 -3.48 -14.16 -1.22
C ASP A 228 -4.72 -14.19 -0.33
N LEU A 229 -5.23 -13.00 -0.01
CA LEU A 229 -6.42 -12.77 0.79
C LEU A 229 -7.29 -11.72 0.13
N GLU A 230 -8.60 -11.94 0.17
CA GLU A 230 -9.62 -11.01 -0.31
C GLU A 230 -10.70 -10.85 0.74
N PHE A 231 -10.89 -9.62 1.22
CA PHE A 231 -11.92 -9.28 2.18
C PHE A 231 -12.90 -8.28 1.60
N LEU A 232 -14.20 -8.46 1.86
CA LEU A 232 -15.25 -7.53 1.47
C LEU A 232 -15.70 -6.69 2.67
N ARG A 233 -15.87 -5.37 2.49
CA ARG A 233 -16.52 -4.52 3.49
C ARG A 233 -17.99 -4.89 3.62
N ARG A 234 -18.45 -5.12 4.85
CA ARG A 234 -19.86 -5.39 5.20
C ARG A 234 -20.74 -4.14 5.06
#